data_AF-A0A7X2XN34-F1
#
_entry.id   AF-A0A7X2XN34-F1
#
_cell.length_a   1.000
_cell.length_b   1.000
_cell.length_c   1.000
_cell.angle_alpha   90.00
_cell.angle_beta   90.00
_cell.angle_gamma   90.00
#
_symmetry.space_group_name_H-M   'P 1'
#
loop_
_entity.id
_entity.type
_entity.pdbx_description
1 polymer ?
#
loop_
_entity_poly.entity_id
_entity_poly.type
_entity_poly.pdbx_seq_one_letter_code
_entity_poly.pdbx_strand_id
1 'polypeptide(L)'
;PEQINRIGYETVKELTGGRFRFIVATHVDKDHIHNHIILNSIDQNSDKKFMWDYKAEHNLRMVSDRLSKIAGAKIIENRYSHRQYEVYRKTNYKYEIKQRVYFLIENSKNFEDLKKKARALNLKIDFRHKHATFFMTDSTMKQVVRDNKLNRKQPY
;
A
#
# COMPACT_ATOMS: atom_id res chain seq x y z
N PRO A 1 19.36 2.57 -19.44
CA PRO A 1 19.63 1.77 -18.21
C PRO A 1 20.69 2.40 -17.29
N GLU A 2 21.66 3.08 -17.91
CA GLU A 2 22.78 3.82 -17.36
C GLU A 2 22.34 4.88 -16.36
N GLN A 3 21.26 5.62 -16.65
CA GLN A 3 20.71 6.61 -15.73
C GLN A 3 20.22 5.96 -14.43
N ILE A 4 19.52 4.83 -14.52
CA ILE A 4 19.03 4.08 -13.36
C ILE A 4 20.20 3.52 -12.56
N ASN A 5 21.21 2.97 -13.23
CA ASN A 5 22.45 2.52 -12.58
C ASN A 5 23.11 3.65 -11.80
N ARG A 6 23.31 4.80 -12.45
CA ARG A 6 23.92 6.00 -11.86
C ARG A 6 23.14 6.49 -10.64
N ILE A 7 21.81 6.56 -10.72
CA ILE A 7 20.97 6.96 -9.58
C ILE A 7 21.16 5.98 -8.41
N GLY A 8 21.17 4.67 -8.68
CA GLY A 8 21.44 3.64 -7.67
C GLY A 8 22.83 3.78 -7.04
N TYR A 9 23.84 4.05 -7.87
CA TYR A 9 25.22 4.25 -7.42
C TYR A 9 25.37 5.47 -6.51
N GLU A 10 24.88 6.63 -6.94
CA GLU A 10 24.94 7.86 -6.13
C GLU A 10 24.14 7.71 -4.82
N THR A 11 23.00 7.01 -4.87
CA THR A 11 22.19 6.74 -3.68
C THR A 11 22.98 6.00 -2.61
N VAL A 12 23.66 4.91 -2.98
CA VAL A 12 24.42 4.09 -2.03
C VAL A 12 25.70 4.79 -1.60
N LYS A 13 26.36 5.50 -2.51
CA LYS A 13 27.55 6.29 -2.21
C LYS A 13 27.24 7.34 -1.15
N GLU A 14 26.14 8.06 -1.29
CA GLU A 14 25.71 9.07 -0.32
C GLU A 14 25.25 8.43 1.00
N LEU A 15 24.43 7.37 0.96
CA LEU A 15 23.99 6.65 2.16
C LEU A 15 25.16 6.17 3.03
N THR A 16 26.20 5.67 2.38
CA THR A 16 27.38 5.07 3.03
C THR A 16 28.48 6.10 3.32
N GLY A 17 28.34 7.34 2.84
CA GLY A 17 29.39 8.35 2.86
C GLY A 17 30.66 7.91 2.12
N GLY A 18 30.54 6.97 1.17
CA GLY A 18 31.64 6.38 0.43
C GLY A 18 32.58 5.50 1.25
N ARG A 19 32.22 5.14 2.50
CA ARG A 19 33.08 4.35 3.41
C ARG A 19 33.00 2.85 3.22
N PHE A 20 31.98 2.38 2.53
CA PHE A 20 31.71 0.95 2.35
C PHE A 20 31.87 0.60 0.87
N ARG A 21 32.42 -0.58 0.58
CA ARG A 21 32.50 -1.10 -0.79
C ARG A 21 31.14 -1.64 -1.21
N PHE A 22 30.71 -1.35 -2.42
CA PHE A 22 29.45 -1.85 -2.96
C PHE A 22 29.50 -2.02 -4.48
N ILE A 23 28.57 -2.81 -5.00
CA ILE A 23 28.36 -3.04 -6.42
C ILE A 23 26.90 -2.72 -6.76
N VAL A 24 26.67 -2.08 -7.90
CA VAL A 24 25.34 -1.80 -8.45
C VAL A 24 25.23 -2.45 -9.83
N ALA A 25 24.32 -3.41 -9.98
CA ALA A 25 24.01 -4.06 -11.24
C ALA A 25 22.59 -3.69 -11.67
N THR A 26 22.40 -3.30 -12.93
CA THR A 26 21.08 -2.92 -13.46
C THR A 26 20.55 -4.02 -14.36
N HIS A 27 19.34 -4.49 -14.08
CA HIS A 27 18.65 -5.50 -14.88
C HIS A 27 17.51 -4.88 -15.68
N VAL A 28 17.30 -5.43 -16.88
CA VAL A 28 16.29 -5.00 -17.87
C VAL A 28 15.43 -6.18 -18.36
N ASP A 29 15.48 -7.30 -17.64
CA ASP A 29 14.85 -8.59 -17.95
C ASP A 29 13.37 -8.67 -17.57
N LYS A 30 12.83 -7.65 -16.89
CA LYS A 30 11.44 -7.55 -16.43
C LYS A 30 10.74 -6.35 -17.05
N ASP A 31 9.44 -6.25 -16.81
CA ASP A 31 8.60 -5.09 -17.19
C ASP A 31 9.06 -3.74 -16.60
N HIS A 32 10.04 -3.77 -15.68
CA HIS A 32 10.64 -2.58 -15.09
C HIS A 32 12.17 -2.75 -14.95
N ILE A 33 12.88 -1.66 -15.22
CA ILE A 33 14.33 -1.57 -14.99
C ILE A 33 14.57 -1.45 -13.49
N HIS A 34 15.46 -2.28 -12.94
CA HIS A 34 15.76 -2.29 -11.51
C HIS A 34 17.25 -2.47 -11.23
N ASN A 35 17.68 -2.01 -10.06
CA ASN A 35 19.05 -2.17 -9.59
C ASN A 35 19.11 -3.27 -8.52
N HIS A 36 20.09 -4.16 -8.64
CA HIS A 36 20.61 -4.97 -7.56
C HIS A 36 21.81 -4.27 -6.94
N ILE A 37 21.78 -4.10 -5.61
CA ILE A 37 22.84 -3.45 -4.86
C ILE A 37 23.37 -4.46 -3.85
N ILE A 38 24.68 -4.72 -3.93
CA ILE A 38 25.39 -5.55 -2.97
C ILE A 38 26.33 -4.63 -2.20
N LEU A 39 26.14 -4.53 -0.89
CA LEU A 39 26.93 -3.70 0.00
C LEU A 39 27.78 -4.59 0.91
N ASN A 40 29.09 -4.36 0.96
CA ASN A 40 29.92 -4.93 2.02
C ASN A 40 29.57 -4.22 3.33
N SER A 41 29.21 -5.00 4.35
CA SER A 41 28.82 -4.47 5.64
C SER A 41 29.99 -3.95 6.48
N ILE A 42 31.25 -4.14 6.08
CA ILE A 42 32.42 -3.67 6.84
C ILE A 42 32.99 -2.40 6.21
N ASP A 43 33.24 -1.38 7.04
CA ASP A 43 33.85 -0.11 6.63
C ASP A 43 35.25 -0.38 6.06
N GLN A 44 35.61 0.26 4.96
CA GLN A 44 36.90 -0.01 4.31
C GLN A 44 38.10 0.56 5.07
N ASN A 45 37.86 1.49 6.00
CA ASN A 45 38.88 2.19 6.79
C ASN A 45 38.82 1.82 8.28
N SER A 46 37.92 0.93 8.70
CA SER A 46 37.80 0.49 10.09
C SER A 46 37.06 -0.85 10.22
N ASP A 47 37.12 -1.50 11.37
CA ASP A 47 36.36 -2.74 11.62
C ASP A 47 34.88 -2.52 11.98
N LYS A 48 34.35 -1.32 11.70
CA LYS A 48 32.96 -0.98 12.01
C LYS A 48 32.01 -1.59 11.00
N LYS A 49 30.91 -2.15 11.50
CA LYS A 49 29.84 -2.72 10.68
C LYS A 49 28.80 -1.65 10.31
N PHE A 50 28.31 -1.68 9.08
CA PHE A 50 27.12 -0.95 8.65
C PHE A 50 25.90 -1.52 9.37
N MET A 51 25.25 -0.69 10.18
CA MET A 51 24.05 -1.08 10.90
C MET A 51 22.82 -0.78 10.04
N TRP A 52 22.14 -1.85 9.62
CA TRP A 52 20.86 -1.73 8.93
C TRP A 52 19.73 -1.59 9.96
N ASP A 53 19.48 -0.35 10.38
CA ASP A 53 18.39 0.00 11.29
C ASP A 53 17.31 0.85 10.58
N TYR A 54 16.26 1.21 11.31
CA TYR A 54 15.17 2.03 10.79
C TYR A 54 15.64 3.40 10.27
N LYS A 55 16.70 3.96 10.86
CA LYS A 55 17.26 5.24 10.43
C LYS A 55 17.99 5.09 9.10
N ALA A 56 18.77 4.03 8.93
CA ALA A 56 19.43 3.69 7.67
C ALA A 56 18.41 3.45 6.54
N GLU A 57 17.33 2.71 6.81
CA GLU A 57 16.24 2.50 5.86
C GLU A 57 15.56 3.82 5.46
N HIS A 58 15.21 4.65 6.44
CA HIS A 58 14.62 5.96 6.18
C HIS A 58 15.55 6.87 5.37
N ASN A 59 16.85 6.90 5.70
CA ASN A 59 17.84 7.68 4.98
C ASN A 59 18.01 7.19 3.54
N LEU A 60 18.05 5.88 3.30
CA LEU A 60 18.10 5.32 1.95
C LEU A 60 16.94 5.85 1.11
N ARG A 61 15.73 5.82 1.67
CA ARG A 61 14.54 6.34 1.00
C ARG A 61 14.68 7.82 0.69
N MET A 62 15.03 8.64 1.67
CA MET A 62 15.15 10.10 1.50
C MET A 62 16.18 10.46 0.43
N VAL A 63 17.34 9.79 0.41
CA VAL A 63 18.39 9.99 -0.59
C VAL A 63 17.90 9.55 -1.97
N SER A 64 17.33 8.35 -2.08
CA SER A 64 16.82 7.80 -3.34
C SER A 64 15.72 8.68 -3.94
N ASP A 65 14.74 9.10 -3.13
CA ASP A 65 13.63 9.96 -3.56
C ASP A 65 14.14 11.33 -4.02
N ARG A 66 15.11 11.91 -3.30
CA ARG A 66 15.72 13.19 -3.68
C ARG A 66 16.46 13.08 -5.02
N LEU A 67 17.31 12.08 -5.19
CA LEU A 67 18.09 11.89 -6.43
C LEU A 67 17.19 11.55 -7.62
N SER A 68 16.16 10.74 -7.40
CA SER A 68 15.14 10.42 -8.41
C SER A 68 14.38 11.68 -8.84
N LYS A 69 14.01 12.54 -7.90
CA LYS A 69 13.34 13.82 -8.19
C LYS A 69 14.23 14.75 -9.02
N ILE A 70 15.52 14.86 -8.67
CA ILE A 70 16.50 15.65 -9.45
C ILE A 70 16.63 15.10 -10.88
N ALA A 71 16.56 13.78 -11.04
CA ALA A 71 16.57 13.13 -12.35
C ALA A 71 15.26 13.27 -13.14
N GLY A 72 14.24 13.97 -12.61
CA GLY A 72 12.95 14.17 -13.25
C GLY A 72 11.93 13.04 -13.04
N ALA A 73 12.22 12.07 -12.17
CA ALA A 73 11.30 10.98 -11.89
C ALA A 73 10.18 11.41 -10.93
N LYS A 74 8.99 10.83 -11.13
CA LYS A 74 7.86 11.01 -10.23
C LYS A 74 8.04 10.15 -8.98
N ILE A 75 8.08 10.79 -7.82
CA ILE A 75 8.14 10.09 -6.53
C ILE A 75 6.76 9.51 -6.20
N ILE A 76 6.74 8.23 -5.85
CA ILE A 76 5.51 7.56 -5.43
C ILE A 76 5.21 7.97 -3.99
N GLU A 77 4.09 8.65 -3.80
CA GLU A 77 3.62 8.96 -2.46
C GLU A 77 3.18 7.67 -1.74
N ASN A 78 3.64 7.53 -0.50
CA ASN A 78 3.18 6.45 0.38
C ASN A 78 1.71 6.69 0.73
N ARG A 79 0.79 6.14 -0.06
CA ARG A 79 -0.64 6.17 0.29
C ARG A 79 -0.94 5.31 1.51
N TYR A 80 -0.22 4.19 1.68
CA TYR A 80 -0.40 3.24 2.78
C TYR A 80 0.92 2.55 3.15
N SER A 81 1.18 2.35 4.45
CA SER A 81 2.22 1.40 4.90
C SER A 81 1.86 -0.02 4.44
N HIS A 82 2.83 -0.94 4.30
CA HIS A 82 2.55 -2.33 3.91
C HIS A 82 1.45 -2.99 4.77
N ARG A 83 1.45 -2.70 6.08
CA ARG A 83 0.40 -3.16 7.00
C ARG A 83 -0.96 -2.51 6.70
N GLN A 84 -1.00 -1.21 6.43
CA GLN A 84 -2.23 -0.53 6.02
C GLN A 84 -2.71 -1.03 4.65
N TYR A 85 -1.81 -1.31 3.72
CA TYR A 85 -2.14 -1.88 2.41
C TYR A 85 -2.66 -3.32 2.54
N GLU A 86 -2.07 -4.15 3.39
CA GLU A 86 -2.60 -5.48 3.70
C GLU A 86 -3.98 -5.41 4.35
N VAL A 87 -4.18 -4.50 5.30
CA VAL A 87 -5.48 -4.27 5.93
C VAL A 87 -6.47 -3.78 4.89
N TYR A 88 -6.11 -2.79 4.08
CA TYR A 88 -6.91 -2.27 2.97
C TYR A 88 -7.33 -3.40 2.00
N ARG A 89 -6.38 -4.24 1.58
CA ARG A 89 -6.61 -5.40 0.71
C ARG A 89 -7.51 -6.45 1.37
N LYS A 90 -7.39 -6.67 2.68
CA LYS A 90 -8.18 -7.66 3.45
C LYS A 90 -9.54 -7.14 3.95
N THR A 91 -9.73 -5.83 4.10
CA THR A 91 -10.90 -5.21 4.79
C THR A 91 -11.82 -4.38 3.90
N ASN A 92 -11.65 -4.44 2.57
CA ASN A 92 -12.47 -3.67 1.62
C ASN A 92 -13.98 -3.97 1.70
N TYR A 93 -14.41 -5.08 2.32
CA TYR A 93 -15.84 -5.37 2.49
C TYR A 93 -16.61 -4.26 3.18
N LYS A 94 -16.04 -3.59 4.18
CA LYS A 94 -16.74 -2.51 4.87
C LYS A 94 -16.92 -1.28 3.98
N TYR A 95 -15.88 -0.94 3.22
CA TYR A 95 -15.92 0.19 2.30
C TYR A 95 -16.91 -0.09 1.16
N GLU A 96 -16.82 -1.27 0.55
CA GLU A 96 -17.70 -1.68 -0.55
C GLU A 96 -19.16 -1.79 -0.12
N ILE A 97 -19.44 -2.40 1.04
CA ILE A 97 -20.79 -2.40 1.64
C ILE A 97 -21.28 -0.96 1.83
N LYS A 98 -20.42 -0.06 2.31
CA LYS A 98 -20.79 1.35 2.53
C LYS A 98 -21.14 2.05 1.21
N GLN A 99 -20.37 1.82 0.14
CA GLN A 99 -20.67 2.37 -1.19
C GLN A 99 -21.98 1.82 -1.75
N ARG A 100 -22.20 0.49 -1.68
CA ARG A 100 -23.46 -0.13 -2.11
C ARG A 100 -24.65 0.41 -1.32
N VAL A 101 -24.52 0.58 -0.01
CA VAL A 101 -25.58 1.14 0.85
C VAL A 101 -25.86 2.60 0.51
N TYR A 102 -24.85 3.44 0.30
CA TYR A 102 -25.07 4.84 -0.10
C TYR A 102 -25.77 4.93 -1.46
N PHE A 103 -25.31 4.16 -2.44
CA PHE A 103 -25.98 4.07 -3.74
C PHE A 103 -27.44 3.66 -3.58
N LEU A 104 -27.73 2.66 -2.75
CA LEU A 104 -29.10 2.21 -2.48
C LEU A 104 -29.96 3.29 -1.83
N ILE A 105 -29.42 4.04 -0.88
CA ILE A 105 -30.13 5.14 -0.22
C ILE A 105 -30.48 6.25 -1.22
N GLU A 106 -29.54 6.61 -2.10
CA GLU A 106 -29.74 7.66 -3.10
C GLU A 106 -30.70 7.24 -4.22
N ASN A 107 -30.70 5.95 -4.57
CA ASN A 107 -31.41 5.47 -5.77
C ASN A 107 -32.69 4.71 -5.47
N SER A 108 -33.09 4.52 -4.21
CA SER A 108 -34.31 3.75 -3.86
C SER A 108 -35.45 4.66 -3.41
N LYS A 109 -36.65 4.39 -3.91
CA LYS A 109 -37.84 5.21 -3.61
C LYS A 109 -38.51 4.86 -2.29
N ASN A 110 -38.37 3.62 -1.86
CA ASN A 110 -38.93 3.09 -0.62
C ASN A 110 -38.16 1.84 -0.18
N PHE A 111 -38.52 1.30 0.98
CA PHE A 111 -37.81 0.18 1.59
C PHE A 111 -37.86 -1.12 0.77
N GLU A 112 -38.98 -1.40 0.11
CA GLU A 112 -39.11 -2.60 -0.73
C GLU A 112 -38.28 -2.48 -2.02
N ASP A 113 -38.25 -1.30 -2.64
CA ASP A 113 -37.37 -0.98 -3.76
C ASP A 113 -35.88 -1.11 -3.38
N LEU A 114 -35.52 -0.66 -2.17
CA LEU A 114 -34.18 -0.83 -1.61
C LEU A 114 -33.80 -2.30 -1.48
N LYS A 115 -34.67 -3.15 -0.92
CA LYS A 115 -34.40 -4.60 -0.79
C LYS A 115 -34.24 -5.26 -2.16
N LYS A 116 -35.06 -4.88 -3.14
CA LYS A 116 -34.97 -5.41 -4.50
C LYS A 116 -33.64 -5.03 -5.15
N LYS A 117 -33.25 -3.76 -5.08
CA LYS A 117 -31.97 -3.25 -5.61
C LYS A 117 -30.76 -3.80 -4.87
N ALA A 118 -30.86 -4.02 -3.57
CA ALA A 118 -29.79 -4.61 -2.77
C ALA A 118 -29.43 -6.02 -3.26
N ARG A 119 -30.44 -6.84 -3.58
CA ARG A 119 -30.23 -8.17 -4.20
C ARG A 119 -29.54 -8.06 -5.56
N ALA A 120 -29.92 -7.08 -6.38
CA ALA A 120 -29.28 -6.85 -7.68
C ALA A 120 -27.81 -6.40 -7.55
N LEU A 121 -27.46 -5.75 -6.45
CA LEU A 121 -26.08 -5.37 -6.11
C LEU A 121 -25.36 -6.43 -5.27
N ASN A 122 -25.81 -7.69 -5.29
CA ASN A 122 -25.22 -8.79 -4.54
C ASN A 122 -25.07 -8.51 -3.03
N LEU A 123 -25.92 -7.66 -2.47
CA LEU A 123 -25.87 -7.25 -1.07
C LEU A 123 -27.09 -7.78 -0.32
N LYS A 124 -26.86 -8.77 0.55
CA LYS A 124 -27.87 -9.25 1.49
C LYS A 124 -27.87 -8.37 2.73
N ILE A 125 -29.03 -7.77 3.02
CA ILE A 125 -29.25 -6.92 4.19
C ILE A 125 -30.29 -7.59 5.08
N ASP A 126 -30.00 -7.73 6.37
CA ASP A 126 -30.89 -8.34 7.35
C ASP A 126 -31.05 -7.42 8.57
N PHE A 127 -32.32 -7.09 8.86
CA PHE A 127 -32.76 -6.16 9.90
C PHE A 127 -33.42 -6.87 11.09
N ARG A 128 -33.37 -8.21 11.18
CA ARG A 128 -34.07 -9.00 12.23
C ARG A 128 -33.54 -8.77 13.66
N HIS A 129 -32.34 -8.24 13.79
CA HIS A 129 -31.67 -8.06 15.07
C HIS A 129 -31.49 -6.58 15.41
N LYS A 130 -31.01 -6.28 16.63
CA LYS A 130 -30.69 -4.92 17.10
C LYS A 130 -29.81 -4.11 16.13
N HIS A 131 -28.98 -4.79 15.34
CA HIS A 131 -28.07 -4.20 14.36
C HIS A 131 -28.36 -4.77 12.99
N ALA A 132 -28.49 -3.90 11.98
CA ALA A 132 -28.58 -4.36 10.60
C ALA A 132 -27.27 -5.06 10.21
N THR A 133 -27.39 -6.17 9.47
CA THR A 133 -26.25 -6.95 9.01
C THR A 133 -26.19 -6.98 7.50
N PHE A 134 -24.96 -6.99 6.99
CA PHE A 134 -24.63 -6.88 5.57
C PHE A 134 -23.73 -8.03 5.16
N PHE A 135 -24.01 -8.63 4.00
CA PHE A 135 -23.21 -9.70 3.42
C PHE A 135 -23.19 -9.59 1.90
N MET A 136 -21.99 -9.55 1.31
CA MET A 136 -21.81 -9.49 -0.13
C MET A 136 -21.67 -10.91 -0.70
N THR A 137 -22.62 -11.32 -1.52
CA THR A 137 -22.70 -12.68 -2.06
C THR A 137 -21.73 -12.94 -3.21
N ASP A 138 -21.16 -11.88 -3.78
CA ASP A 138 -20.17 -11.88 -4.85
C ASP A 138 -18.73 -11.71 -4.36
N SER A 139 -18.50 -11.90 -3.06
CA SER A 139 -17.20 -11.71 -2.42
C SER A 139 -16.75 -12.95 -1.64
N THR A 140 -15.48 -12.98 -1.23
CA THR A 140 -14.97 -14.05 -0.34
C THR A 140 -15.31 -13.82 1.15
N MET A 141 -16.32 -12.99 1.45
CA MET A 141 -16.81 -12.78 2.82
C MET A 141 -17.23 -14.10 3.46
N LYS A 142 -16.67 -14.39 4.65
CA LYS A 142 -17.08 -15.52 5.50
C LYS A 142 -17.98 -15.11 6.66
N GLN A 143 -18.00 -13.82 7.01
CA GLN A 143 -18.71 -13.29 8.16
C GLN A 143 -19.53 -12.08 7.75
N VAL A 144 -20.71 -11.91 8.35
CA VAL A 144 -21.54 -10.72 8.16
C VAL A 144 -20.92 -9.48 8.83
N VAL A 145 -21.14 -8.30 8.25
CA VAL A 145 -20.73 -7.01 8.85
C VAL A 145 -21.96 -6.35 9.47
N ARG A 146 -21.86 -5.90 10.72
CA ARG A 146 -22.92 -5.13 11.41
C ARG A 146 -22.80 -3.63 11.11
N ASP A 147 -23.93 -2.94 11.06
CA ASP A 147 -24.03 -1.49 10.85
C ASP A 147 -23.14 -0.65 11.79
N ASN A 148 -23.10 -0.98 13.08
CA ASN A 148 -22.30 -0.28 14.07
C ASN A 148 -20.77 -0.44 13.85
N LYS A 149 -20.36 -1.43 13.03
CA LYS A 149 -18.97 -1.61 12.59
C LYS A 149 -18.66 -0.90 11.28
N LEU A 150 -19.67 -0.41 10.54
CA LEU A 150 -19.52 0.43 9.35
C LEU A 150 -19.30 1.91 9.70
N ASN A 151 -19.80 2.36 10.87
CA ASN A 151 -19.77 3.77 11.28
C ASN A 151 -18.48 4.20 12.01
N ARG A 152 -17.42 3.39 12.00
CA ARG A 152 -16.14 3.87 12.56
C ARG A 152 -15.55 4.88 11.58
N LYS A 153 -15.42 6.14 12.02
CA LYS A 153 -14.55 7.16 11.41
C LYS A 153 -13.09 6.69 11.47
N GLN A 154 -12.74 5.67 10.70
CA GLN A 154 -11.35 5.33 10.45
C GLN A 154 -11.03 5.88 9.06
N PRO A 155 -9.98 6.71 8.92
CA PRO A 155 -9.45 7.02 7.60
C PRO A 155 -8.98 5.70 7.01
N TYR A 156 -9.58 5.32 5.88
CA TYR A 156 -9.23 4.12 5.15
C TYR A 156 -7.83 4.25 4.58
#